data_AF-A0A7Y6Z6K0-F1
#
_entry.id   AF-A0A7Y6Z6K0-F1
#
_cell.length_a   1.000
_cell.length_b   1.000
_cell.length_c   1.000
_cell.angle_alpha   90.00
_cell.angle_beta   90.00
_cell.angle_gamma   90.00
#
_symmetry.space_group_name_H-M   'P 1'
#
loop_
_entity.id
_entity.type
_entity.pdbx_description
1 polymer ?
#
loop_
_entity_poly.entity_id
_entity_poly.type
_entity_poly.pdbx_seq_one_letter_code
_entity_poly.pdbx_strand_id
1 'polypeptide(L)'
;MRPVLTSPVKRLLALATLALVPFAGAWGQSDKPNILVIWGDDIGWQNVSAYGMGTMGYTTPNIDRIGMEGVRFTDHYAQPSCTAGRAAFLTGQYPIRSGMTTVGQPGDALGLQAESPSLAEVLKGAGYRTGHFGKNHLGDRNEHLPTVHGFDEFFGNLYHLNTQEESEQRDYQRFGKAYSGDLETYESKFGTRGVIHSFASDKADPTEDPRFGVVGKQTLEDTGPLTQERMKNFDEGEVIPKAVDFMKKAKDADEPFFVWLNTSRMHLYTRLDDKWRYAAEQYTSEADYHGSGMLQHDHDIGLVLDFLKQNGLDENTIVWYSTDNGPEHSSWPHGATTPFRGEKMTTYEGGVRVISMLRWPGVIEAGQVLNGIQAHQDMFTSLAAAAGVDDVAEQMKEEKKQYIDGVNNLPYWKGEREQSARDHIFHYYESKLTAVRMGPWKFHFSTKEDYYANVVPRTVPLVFNIRMDPFESYDSSDAYGHLMQKVSWLIQPMGEQMAAHLQSLAEYPPVQGGKSFDMSNVVQEFINKSMQ
;
A
#
# COMPACT_ATOMS: atom_id res chain seq x y z
N MET A 1 10.25 85.80 -35.95
CA MET A 1 10.34 84.79 -34.87
C MET A 1 11.14 83.61 -35.39
N ARG A 2 12.09 83.14 -34.58
CA ARG A 2 13.16 82.17 -34.90
C ARG A 2 12.64 80.71 -34.98
N PRO A 3 13.39 79.80 -35.63
CA PRO A 3 13.10 78.37 -35.69
C PRO A 3 13.70 77.62 -34.50
N VAL A 4 13.19 76.40 -34.21
CA VAL A 4 13.83 75.45 -33.30
C VAL A 4 13.95 74.08 -33.99
N LEU A 5 15.20 73.64 -34.08
CA LEU A 5 15.69 72.32 -34.49
C LEU A 5 15.55 71.29 -33.36
N THR A 6 15.45 70.00 -33.70
CA THR A 6 16.33 68.88 -33.23
C THR A 6 15.73 67.52 -33.64
N SER A 7 16.35 66.80 -34.58
CA SER A 7 17.28 65.65 -34.41
C SER A 7 16.62 64.31 -34.01
N PRO A 8 16.79 63.22 -34.80
CA PRO A 8 16.38 61.87 -34.40
C PRO A 8 17.53 61.12 -33.71
N VAL A 9 17.28 60.62 -32.50
CA VAL A 9 18.20 59.77 -31.75
C VAL A 9 18.13 58.33 -32.29
N LYS A 10 19.22 57.87 -32.91
CA LYS A 10 19.47 56.45 -33.20
C LYS A 10 19.74 55.72 -31.88
N ARG A 11 18.87 54.78 -31.48
CA ARG A 11 19.18 53.79 -30.43
C ARG A 11 19.91 52.61 -31.08
N LEU A 12 21.20 52.45 -30.74
CA LEU A 12 21.91 51.19 -30.94
C LEU A 12 21.31 50.13 -30.02
N LEU A 13 20.77 49.04 -30.58
CA LEU A 13 20.62 47.78 -29.85
C LEU A 13 21.99 47.09 -29.83
N ALA A 14 22.61 47.03 -28.65
CA ALA A 14 23.70 46.11 -28.41
C ALA A 14 23.11 44.71 -28.16
N LEU A 15 23.32 43.78 -29.09
CA LEU A 15 23.11 42.35 -28.84
C LEU A 15 24.18 41.89 -27.84
N ALA A 16 23.78 41.67 -26.59
CA ALA A 16 24.58 40.89 -25.65
C ALA A 16 24.28 39.40 -25.91
N THR A 17 25.16 38.74 -26.68
CA THR A 17 25.22 37.28 -26.76
C THR A 17 25.69 36.74 -25.41
N LEU A 18 24.76 36.34 -24.55
CA LEU A 18 25.05 35.47 -23.41
C LEU A 18 25.44 34.10 -23.98
N ALA A 19 26.73 33.77 -23.92
CA ALA A 19 27.19 32.41 -24.14
C ALA A 19 26.70 31.55 -22.98
N LEU A 20 25.68 30.72 -23.23
CA LEU A 20 25.30 29.60 -22.38
C LEU A 20 26.47 28.60 -22.38
N VAL A 21 27.24 28.59 -21.30
CA VAL A 21 28.15 27.49 -21.00
C VAL A 21 27.27 26.33 -20.52
N PRO A 22 27.24 25.18 -21.22
CA PRO A 22 26.56 24.02 -20.68
C PRO A 22 27.38 23.53 -19.49
N PHE A 23 26.81 23.64 -18.29
CA PHE A 23 27.24 22.82 -17.16
C PHE A 23 26.93 21.36 -17.52
N ALA A 24 27.89 20.70 -18.17
CA ALA A 24 27.96 19.26 -18.19
C ALA A 24 28.35 18.84 -16.77
N GLY A 25 27.34 18.71 -15.89
CA GLY A 25 27.50 17.95 -14.66
C GLY A 25 27.86 16.53 -15.04
N ALA A 26 28.98 16.04 -14.51
CA ALA A 26 29.26 14.62 -14.50
C ALA A 26 28.28 13.97 -13.52
N TRP A 27 27.18 13.40 -14.03
CA TRP A 27 26.28 12.55 -13.27
C TRP A 27 26.68 11.11 -13.57
N GLY A 28 27.55 10.55 -12.72
CA GLY A 28 27.67 9.11 -12.56
C GLY A 28 26.67 8.70 -11.50
N GLN A 29 25.41 8.59 -11.90
CA GLN A 29 24.36 7.85 -11.19
C GLN A 29 23.72 6.99 -12.27
N SER A 30 23.40 5.73 -11.96
CA SER A 30 22.60 4.87 -12.83
C SER A 30 21.45 5.67 -13.48
N ASP A 31 21.27 5.54 -14.80
CA ASP A 31 20.16 6.18 -15.54
C ASP A 31 18.77 5.84 -14.95
N LYS A 32 18.68 4.78 -14.15
CA LYS A 32 17.47 4.32 -13.48
C LYS A 32 17.22 5.09 -12.17
N PRO A 33 15.98 5.48 -11.86
CA PRO A 33 15.64 6.16 -10.62
C PRO A 33 15.71 5.21 -9.43
N ASN A 34 16.01 5.71 -8.23
CA ASN A 34 15.68 4.98 -7.01
C ASN A 34 14.15 4.94 -6.82
N ILE A 35 13.65 3.94 -6.11
CA ILE A 35 12.23 3.78 -5.81
C ILE A 35 12.07 3.65 -4.30
N LEU A 36 11.40 4.61 -3.69
CA LEU A 36 11.03 4.61 -2.28
C LEU A 36 9.51 4.60 -2.15
N VAL A 37 8.97 3.48 -1.70
CA VAL A 37 7.55 3.33 -1.37
C VAL A 37 7.39 3.43 0.14
N ILE A 38 6.55 4.34 0.60
CA ILE A 38 6.30 4.62 2.02
C ILE A 38 4.82 4.38 2.30
N TRP A 39 4.49 3.42 3.15
CA TRP A 39 3.12 3.22 3.59
C TRP A 39 2.97 3.47 5.08
N GLY A 40 1.90 4.17 5.42
CA GLY A 40 1.26 4.00 6.72
C GLY A 40 0.19 2.90 6.66
N ASP A 41 -0.37 2.56 7.82
CA ASP A 41 -1.32 1.48 8.01
C ASP A 41 -2.67 2.02 8.54
N ASP A 42 -3.78 1.67 7.88
CA ASP A 42 -5.15 2.15 8.19
C ASP A 42 -5.35 3.68 8.17
N ILE A 43 -4.66 4.42 7.28
CA ILE A 43 -4.75 5.89 7.26
C ILE A 43 -5.99 6.37 6.51
N GLY A 44 -6.75 7.25 7.16
CA GLY A 44 -7.93 7.89 6.61
C GLY A 44 -7.62 9.06 5.68
N TRP A 45 -8.55 9.34 4.76
CA TRP A 45 -8.38 10.40 3.76
C TRP A 45 -8.25 11.80 4.39
N GLN A 46 -9.00 12.09 5.46
CA GLN A 46 -8.91 13.39 6.14
C GLN A 46 -7.68 13.53 7.03
N ASN A 47 -7.08 12.41 7.45
CA ASN A 47 -5.96 12.42 8.37
C ASN A 47 -4.69 13.00 7.73
N VAL A 48 -4.62 13.04 6.39
CA VAL A 48 -3.55 13.69 5.62
C VAL A 48 -4.03 15.06 5.13
N SER A 49 -3.38 16.16 5.53
CA SER A 49 -3.89 17.51 5.24
C SER A 49 -3.86 17.91 3.76
N ALA A 50 -3.02 17.27 2.93
CA ALA A 50 -3.06 17.45 1.47
C ALA A 50 -4.38 16.99 0.82
N TYR A 51 -5.15 16.16 1.54
CA TYR A 51 -6.46 15.65 1.13
C TYR A 51 -7.59 16.19 2.00
N GLY A 52 -7.41 16.23 3.31
CA GLY A 52 -8.39 16.73 4.28
C GLY A 52 -8.41 18.25 4.46
N MET A 53 -7.49 18.99 3.83
CA MET A 53 -7.34 20.45 3.97
C MET A 53 -7.24 20.92 5.43
N GLY A 54 -6.69 20.08 6.31
CA GLY A 54 -6.55 20.37 7.75
C GLY A 54 -7.85 20.31 8.55
N THR A 55 -8.91 19.66 8.03
CA THR A 55 -10.21 19.54 8.73
C THR A 55 -10.10 18.86 10.10
N MET A 56 -9.05 18.05 10.32
CA MET A 56 -8.76 17.41 11.61
C MET A 56 -8.22 18.38 12.68
N GLY A 57 -7.93 19.64 12.32
CA GLY A 57 -7.34 20.65 13.22
C GLY A 57 -5.81 20.69 13.22
N TYR A 58 -5.15 19.61 12.79
CA TYR A 58 -3.70 19.53 12.57
C TYR A 58 -3.35 19.37 11.08
N THR A 59 -2.05 19.47 10.77
CA THR A 59 -1.49 19.30 9.41
C THR A 59 -0.34 18.30 9.39
N THR A 60 -0.09 17.70 8.23
CA THR A 60 0.97 16.73 7.93
C THR A 60 1.93 17.28 6.86
N PRO A 61 2.71 18.34 7.16
CA PRO A 61 3.49 19.05 6.14
C PRO A 61 4.55 18.21 5.42
N ASN A 62 5.13 17.19 6.07
CA ASN A 62 6.14 16.35 5.44
C ASN A 62 5.54 15.36 4.46
N ILE A 63 4.39 14.78 4.80
CA ILE A 63 3.62 13.91 3.93
C ILE A 63 3.02 14.76 2.78
N ASP A 64 2.49 15.95 3.09
CA ASP A 64 1.86 16.84 2.13
C ASP A 64 2.82 17.26 1.01
N ARG A 65 4.09 17.56 1.32
CA ARG A 65 5.07 17.96 0.29
C ARG A 65 5.28 16.90 -0.78
N ILE A 66 5.11 15.60 -0.48
CA ILE A 66 5.21 14.54 -1.50
C ILE A 66 4.18 14.79 -2.61
N GLY A 67 2.93 15.09 -2.26
CA GLY A 67 1.88 15.36 -3.23
C GLY A 67 1.91 16.79 -3.80
N MET A 68 2.30 17.78 -2.99
CA MET A 68 2.34 19.18 -3.43
C MET A 68 3.52 19.46 -4.38
N GLU A 69 4.64 18.78 -4.19
CA GLU A 69 5.81 18.85 -5.07
C GLU A 69 5.79 17.76 -6.16
N GLY A 70 4.72 16.97 -6.23
CA GLY A 70 4.51 15.90 -7.18
C GLY A 70 3.07 15.85 -7.65
N VAL A 71 2.47 14.66 -7.61
CA VAL A 71 1.10 14.40 -8.01
C VAL A 71 0.27 13.81 -6.87
N ARG A 72 -0.99 14.24 -6.78
CA ARG A 72 -2.01 13.67 -5.89
C ARG A 72 -3.07 12.94 -6.71
N PHE A 73 -3.44 11.73 -6.30
CA PHE A 73 -4.44 10.92 -6.97
C PHE A 73 -5.75 10.92 -6.19
N THR A 74 -6.84 11.35 -6.83
CA THR A 74 -8.17 11.40 -6.20
C THR A 74 -8.96 10.09 -6.31
N ASP A 75 -8.55 9.21 -7.22
CA ASP A 75 -9.21 7.95 -7.55
C ASP A 75 -8.20 6.77 -7.50
N HIS A 76 -7.39 6.72 -6.44
CA HIS A 76 -6.50 5.59 -6.17
C HIS A 76 -7.17 4.55 -5.27
N TYR A 77 -7.07 3.28 -5.66
CA TYR A 77 -7.75 2.17 -5.03
C TYR A 77 -6.81 1.11 -4.47
N ALA A 78 -7.03 0.78 -3.20
CA ALA A 78 -6.44 -0.32 -2.49
C ALA A 78 -7.38 -1.53 -2.47
N GLN A 79 -7.24 -2.36 -1.43
CA GLN A 79 -8.10 -3.51 -1.14
C GLN A 79 -8.69 -3.32 0.27
N PRO A 80 -9.73 -4.08 0.68
CA PRO A 80 -10.40 -3.79 1.95
C PRO A 80 -9.64 -4.24 3.21
N SER A 81 -8.45 -4.83 3.11
CA SER A 81 -7.68 -5.31 4.27
C SER A 81 -6.17 -5.23 4.04
N CYS A 82 -5.39 -5.24 5.12
CA CYS A 82 -3.94 -5.00 5.06
C CYS A 82 -3.21 -6.01 4.16
N THR A 83 -3.44 -7.30 4.40
CA THR A 83 -2.82 -8.39 3.63
C THR A 83 -3.20 -8.32 2.16
N ALA A 84 -4.48 -8.07 1.86
CA ALA A 84 -4.97 -7.93 0.50
C ALA A 84 -4.35 -6.70 -0.20
N GLY A 85 -4.27 -5.55 0.50
CA GLY A 85 -3.71 -4.31 -0.03
C GLY A 85 -2.23 -4.43 -0.37
N ARG A 86 -1.47 -5.04 0.54
CA ARG A 86 -0.03 -5.34 0.41
C ARG A 86 0.23 -6.33 -0.71
N ALA A 87 -0.56 -7.39 -0.80
CA ALA A 87 -0.44 -8.38 -1.85
C ALA A 87 -0.74 -7.76 -3.21
N ALA A 88 -1.77 -6.92 -3.33
CA ALA A 88 -2.12 -6.29 -4.59
C ALA A 88 -0.98 -5.43 -5.16
N PHE A 89 -0.32 -4.66 -4.30
CA PHE A 89 0.85 -3.89 -4.70
C PHE A 89 2.03 -4.77 -5.09
N LEU A 90 2.47 -5.66 -4.19
CA LEU A 90 3.71 -6.41 -4.41
C LEU A 90 3.62 -7.35 -5.61
N THR A 91 2.43 -7.92 -5.87
CA THR A 91 2.23 -8.91 -6.92
C THR A 91 1.71 -8.33 -8.24
N GLY A 92 1.16 -7.11 -8.24
CA GLY A 92 0.48 -6.56 -9.42
C GLY A 92 -0.84 -7.28 -9.76
N GLN A 93 -1.43 -8.00 -8.80
CA GLN A 93 -2.62 -8.83 -9.00
C GLN A 93 -3.77 -8.41 -8.10
N TYR A 94 -5.01 -8.74 -8.47
CA TYR A 94 -6.07 -8.85 -7.48
C TYR A 94 -5.70 -9.95 -6.47
N PRO A 95 -5.94 -9.75 -5.15
CA PRO A 95 -5.52 -10.71 -4.12
C PRO A 95 -6.09 -12.13 -4.26
N ILE A 96 -7.18 -12.28 -5.01
CA ILE A 96 -7.75 -13.59 -5.36
C ILE A 96 -6.75 -14.48 -6.11
N ARG A 97 -5.78 -13.92 -6.85
CA ARG A 97 -4.76 -14.69 -7.57
C ARG A 97 -3.66 -15.21 -6.66
N SER A 98 -3.16 -14.40 -5.74
CA SER A 98 -2.15 -14.84 -4.77
C SER A 98 -2.75 -15.65 -3.62
N GLY A 99 -4.08 -15.64 -3.46
CA GLY A 99 -4.80 -16.22 -2.33
C GLY A 99 -4.68 -15.39 -1.05
N MET A 100 -3.95 -14.27 -1.07
CA MET A 100 -3.73 -13.39 0.08
C MET A 100 -4.93 -12.45 0.29
N THR A 101 -6.13 -13.01 0.35
CA THR A 101 -7.41 -12.27 0.44
C THR A 101 -7.79 -11.90 1.88
N THR A 102 -7.17 -12.53 2.88
CA THR A 102 -7.40 -12.28 4.30
C THR A 102 -6.16 -12.61 5.13
N VAL A 103 -6.21 -12.32 6.43
CA VAL A 103 -5.09 -12.45 7.37
C VAL A 103 -4.92 -13.91 7.82
N GLY A 104 -3.68 -14.39 7.81
CA GLY A 104 -3.28 -15.63 8.46
C GLY A 104 -3.02 -15.43 9.96
N GLN A 105 -3.18 -16.50 10.74
CA GLN A 105 -2.82 -16.60 12.15
C GLN A 105 -1.32 -16.93 12.33
N PRO A 106 -0.72 -16.64 13.50
CA PRO A 106 0.64 -17.05 13.85
C PRO A 106 0.99 -18.51 13.50
N GLY A 107 1.94 -18.69 12.60
CA GLY A 107 2.42 -19.99 12.10
C GLY A 107 1.59 -20.61 10.97
N ASP A 108 0.61 -19.90 10.42
CA ASP A 108 -0.22 -20.42 9.33
C ASP A 108 0.57 -20.75 8.06
N ALA A 109 0.08 -21.76 7.34
CA ALA A 109 0.55 -22.09 6.00
C ALA A 109 0.15 -21.06 4.92
N LEU A 110 -0.85 -20.20 5.19
CA LEU A 110 -1.21 -19.12 4.29
C LEU A 110 -0.09 -18.07 4.29
N GLY A 111 0.43 -17.77 3.10
CA GLY A 111 1.47 -16.77 2.89
C GLY A 111 1.85 -16.67 1.42
N LEU A 112 2.66 -15.69 1.06
CA LEU A 112 3.12 -15.49 -0.31
C LEU A 112 3.90 -16.71 -0.79
N GLN A 113 3.44 -17.36 -1.85
CA GLN A 113 4.08 -18.54 -2.44
C GLN A 113 5.10 -18.14 -3.51
N ALA A 114 6.06 -19.03 -3.80
CA ALA A 114 7.13 -18.77 -4.78
C ALA A 114 6.62 -18.48 -6.21
N GLU A 115 5.46 -19.02 -6.56
CA GLU A 115 4.78 -18.80 -7.84
C GLU A 115 4.10 -17.42 -7.91
N SER A 116 3.92 -16.73 -6.79
CA SER A 116 3.38 -15.36 -6.79
C SER A 116 4.38 -14.42 -7.45
N PRO A 117 3.96 -13.54 -8.37
CA PRO A 117 4.81 -12.48 -8.86
C PRO A 117 5.27 -11.57 -7.71
N SER A 118 6.47 -11.01 -7.82
CA SER A 118 6.98 -10.05 -6.84
C SER A 118 7.70 -8.90 -7.55
N LEU A 119 7.29 -7.66 -7.24
CA LEU A 119 7.96 -6.47 -7.77
C LEU A 119 9.42 -6.42 -7.33
N ALA A 120 9.74 -6.93 -6.13
CA ALA A 120 11.11 -7.00 -5.66
C ALA A 120 11.96 -7.93 -6.54
N GLU A 121 11.43 -9.10 -6.94
CA GLU A 121 12.13 -9.99 -7.87
C GLU A 121 12.38 -9.31 -9.23
N VAL A 122 11.35 -8.65 -9.77
CA VAL A 122 11.45 -7.91 -11.04
C VAL A 122 12.51 -6.81 -10.97
N LEU A 123 12.47 -5.98 -9.92
CA LEU A 123 13.41 -4.87 -9.77
C LEU A 123 14.83 -5.36 -9.48
N LYS A 124 14.98 -6.43 -8.69
CA LYS A 124 16.28 -7.09 -8.48
C LYS A 124 16.86 -7.62 -9.79
N GLY A 125 16.04 -8.24 -10.64
CA GLY A 125 16.43 -8.64 -12.00
C GLY A 125 16.86 -7.46 -12.87
N ALA A 126 16.26 -6.28 -12.64
CA ALA A 126 16.65 -5.02 -13.26
C ALA A 126 17.89 -4.36 -12.61
N GLY A 127 18.57 -5.00 -11.66
CA GLY A 127 19.79 -4.51 -11.02
C GLY A 127 19.56 -3.60 -9.82
N TYR A 128 18.35 -3.58 -9.25
CA TYR A 128 18.08 -2.85 -8.02
C TYR A 128 18.55 -3.64 -6.80
N ARG A 129 19.07 -2.90 -5.82
CA ARG A 129 19.15 -3.40 -4.44
C ARG A 129 17.77 -3.24 -3.78
N THR A 130 17.25 -4.28 -3.17
CA THR A 130 15.84 -4.34 -2.72
C THR A 130 15.73 -4.50 -1.20
N GLY A 131 14.98 -3.62 -0.53
CA GLY A 131 14.83 -3.65 0.93
C GLY A 131 13.38 -3.44 1.38
N HIS A 132 12.96 -4.16 2.41
CA HIS A 132 11.63 -4.03 3.03
C HIS A 132 11.78 -3.77 4.53
N PHE A 133 11.24 -2.65 5.01
CA PHE A 133 11.38 -2.25 6.40
C PHE A 133 10.00 -1.98 7.03
N GLY A 134 9.73 -2.61 8.17
CA GLY A 134 8.49 -2.52 8.93
C GLY A 134 7.48 -3.62 8.58
N LYS A 135 6.18 -3.34 8.61
CA LYS A 135 5.13 -4.38 8.54
C LYS A 135 5.17 -5.13 7.19
N ASN A 136 5.21 -6.47 7.24
CA ASN A 136 5.10 -7.34 6.07
C ASN A 136 3.65 -7.82 5.81
N HIS A 137 3.11 -8.65 6.70
CA HIS A 137 1.73 -9.15 6.63
C HIS A 137 1.37 -10.00 5.40
N LEU A 138 2.37 -10.64 4.80
CA LEU A 138 2.24 -11.56 3.65
C LEU A 138 2.60 -13.01 3.99
N GLY A 139 2.50 -13.40 5.26
CA GLY A 139 2.79 -14.75 5.74
C GLY A 139 3.86 -14.76 6.85
N ASP A 140 3.89 -15.87 7.59
CA ASP A 140 4.74 -16.01 8.79
C ASP A 140 5.91 -16.97 8.62
N ARG A 141 5.64 -18.10 7.97
CA ARG A 141 6.61 -19.18 7.78
C ARG A 141 7.81 -18.69 6.96
N ASN A 142 8.93 -19.36 7.13
CA ASN A 142 10.22 -18.98 6.55
C ASN A 142 10.14 -18.88 5.03
N GLU A 143 9.41 -19.78 4.36
CA GLU A 143 9.17 -19.75 2.92
C GLU A 143 8.32 -18.55 2.44
N HIS A 144 7.70 -17.78 3.33
CA HIS A 144 6.91 -16.59 3.02
C HIS A 144 7.64 -15.28 3.33
N LEU A 145 8.83 -15.34 3.93
CA LEU A 145 9.57 -14.14 4.33
C LEU A 145 10.02 -13.32 3.11
N PRO A 146 10.04 -11.98 3.17
CA PRO A 146 10.29 -11.15 1.99
C PRO A 146 11.61 -11.46 1.25
N THR A 147 12.64 -11.92 1.98
CA THR A 147 13.97 -12.20 1.41
C THR A 147 14.04 -13.45 0.53
N VAL A 148 13.03 -14.33 0.59
CA VAL A 148 12.85 -15.42 -0.38
C VAL A 148 11.88 -15.05 -1.51
N HIS A 149 11.39 -13.81 -1.53
CA HIS A 149 10.48 -13.24 -2.53
C HIS A 149 11.04 -11.96 -3.17
N GLY A 150 12.36 -11.92 -3.34
CA GLY A 150 13.06 -10.90 -4.12
C GLY A 150 13.74 -9.80 -3.32
N PHE A 151 13.42 -9.61 -2.03
CA PHE A 151 14.11 -8.60 -1.21
C PHE A 151 15.51 -9.06 -0.79
N ASP A 152 16.51 -8.17 -0.78
CA ASP A 152 17.86 -8.46 -0.27
C ASP A 152 17.91 -8.40 1.26
N GLU A 153 17.14 -7.49 1.85
CA GLU A 153 17.06 -7.29 3.30
C GLU A 153 15.61 -7.04 3.73
N PHE A 154 15.21 -7.69 4.82
CA PHE A 154 13.95 -7.40 5.50
C PHE A 154 14.19 -7.17 6.98
N PHE A 155 13.60 -6.10 7.53
CA PHE A 155 13.48 -5.93 8.97
C PHE A 155 12.07 -5.46 9.34
N GLY A 156 11.35 -6.24 10.15
CA GLY A 156 10.07 -5.77 10.67
C GLY A 156 9.16 -6.85 11.25
N ASN A 157 7.97 -6.42 11.65
CA ASN A 157 6.91 -7.28 12.20
C ASN A 157 6.09 -7.94 11.08
N LEU A 158 5.61 -9.15 11.33
CA LEU A 158 4.86 -9.94 10.35
C LEU A 158 3.32 -9.77 10.46
N TYR A 159 2.85 -9.09 11.51
CA TYR A 159 1.42 -8.96 11.82
C TYR A 159 1.04 -7.53 12.20
N HIS A 160 -0.27 -7.23 12.18
CA HIS A 160 -0.82 -6.06 12.86
C HIS A 160 -0.45 -5.98 14.35
N LEU A 161 -0.42 -4.75 14.86
CA LEU A 161 0.11 -4.42 16.20
C LEU A 161 -0.66 -5.09 17.34
N ASN A 162 -1.99 -5.21 17.25
CA ASN A 162 -2.79 -5.89 18.27
C ASN A 162 -2.34 -7.35 18.51
N THR A 163 -1.99 -8.10 17.46
CA THR A 163 -1.50 -9.49 17.62
C THR A 163 -0.08 -9.58 18.17
N GLN A 164 0.71 -8.51 18.05
CA GLN A 164 2.05 -8.44 18.61
C GLN A 164 2.06 -8.26 20.14
N GLU A 165 0.99 -7.71 20.71
CA GLU A 165 0.86 -7.46 22.15
C GLU A 165 -0.04 -8.46 22.91
N GLU A 166 -0.59 -9.47 22.24
CA GLU A 166 -1.51 -10.45 22.85
C GLU A 166 -0.89 -11.20 24.05
N SER A 167 0.40 -11.53 23.98
CA SER A 167 1.12 -12.26 25.05
C SER A 167 1.24 -11.46 26.35
N GLU A 168 1.12 -10.13 26.29
CA GLU A 168 1.14 -9.26 27.47
C GLU A 168 -0.20 -9.24 28.21
N GLN A 169 -1.27 -9.78 27.61
CA GLN A 169 -2.59 -9.82 28.22
C GLN A 169 -2.65 -10.88 29.32
N ARG A 170 -3.17 -10.50 30.50
CA ARG A 170 -3.33 -11.45 31.62
C ARG A 170 -4.26 -12.61 31.29
N ASP A 171 -5.30 -12.35 30.49
CA ASP A 171 -6.26 -13.39 30.10
C ASP A 171 -5.64 -14.38 29.12
N TYR A 172 -4.81 -13.92 28.17
CA TYR A 172 -3.98 -14.78 27.31
C TYR A 172 -3.12 -15.71 28.17
N GLN A 173 -2.36 -15.14 29.12
CA GLN A 173 -1.45 -15.92 29.96
C GLN A 173 -2.18 -16.93 30.84
N ARG A 174 -3.33 -16.56 31.40
CA ARG A 174 -4.16 -17.45 32.22
C ARG A 174 -4.76 -18.57 31.38
N PHE A 175 -5.32 -18.24 30.22
CA PHE A 175 -5.91 -19.21 29.31
C PHE A 175 -4.87 -20.18 28.78
N GLY A 176 -3.71 -19.68 28.33
CA GLY A 176 -2.63 -20.51 27.80
C GLY A 176 -2.14 -21.54 28.82
N LYS A 177 -1.90 -21.12 30.07
CA LYS A 177 -1.55 -22.04 31.18
C LYS A 177 -2.63 -23.08 31.43
N ALA A 178 -3.91 -22.69 31.43
CA ALA A 178 -5.00 -23.63 31.66
C ALA A 178 -5.18 -24.63 30.50
N TYR A 179 -4.96 -24.19 29.25
CA TYR A 179 -5.16 -24.99 28.05
C TYR A 179 -3.99 -25.96 27.79
N SER A 180 -2.76 -25.50 27.91
CA SER A 180 -1.54 -26.27 27.59
C SER A 180 -0.79 -26.81 28.81
N GLY A 181 -1.22 -26.48 30.04
CA GLY A 181 -0.54 -26.81 31.30
C GLY A 181 0.48 -25.75 31.73
N ASP A 182 1.13 -25.09 30.78
CA ASP A 182 2.05 -23.98 30.99
C ASP A 182 2.00 -23.00 29.79
N LEU A 183 2.58 -21.81 29.97
CA LEU A 183 2.53 -20.75 28.95
C LEU A 183 3.50 -21.00 27.80
N GLU A 184 4.67 -21.58 28.05
CA GLU A 184 5.71 -21.83 27.04
C GLU A 184 5.23 -22.85 26.00
N THR A 185 4.56 -23.92 26.45
CA THR A 185 3.91 -24.90 25.58
C THR A 185 2.76 -24.29 24.77
N TYR A 186 2.07 -23.28 25.30
CA TYR A 186 1.04 -22.55 24.55
C TYR A 186 1.67 -21.64 23.48
N GLU A 187 2.66 -20.83 23.87
CA GLU A 187 3.32 -19.86 22.99
C GLU A 187 4.13 -20.53 21.87
N SER A 188 4.77 -21.68 22.15
CA SER A 188 5.45 -22.45 21.09
C SER A 188 4.51 -22.90 19.98
N LYS A 189 3.21 -23.09 20.26
CA LYS A 189 2.19 -23.50 19.28
C LYS A 189 1.41 -22.34 18.68
N PHE A 190 1.09 -21.32 19.47
CA PHE A 190 0.13 -20.27 19.11
C PHE A 190 0.68 -18.85 19.27
N GLY A 191 1.86 -18.67 19.86
CA GLY A 191 2.45 -17.36 20.10
C GLY A 191 2.83 -16.66 18.80
N THR A 192 2.73 -15.33 18.81
CA THR A 192 3.12 -14.46 17.69
C THR A 192 4.64 -14.43 17.54
N ARG A 193 5.12 -14.50 16.30
CA ARG A 193 6.55 -14.37 15.98
C ARG A 193 7.03 -12.93 16.25
N GLY A 194 8.28 -12.78 16.67
CA GLY A 194 8.84 -11.46 16.97
C GLY A 194 9.13 -10.62 15.72
N VAL A 195 9.94 -9.58 15.91
CA VAL A 195 10.44 -8.76 14.81
C VAL A 195 11.57 -9.51 14.11
N ILE A 196 11.44 -9.73 12.81
CA ILE A 196 12.41 -10.51 12.05
C ILE A 196 13.37 -9.58 11.33
N HIS A 197 14.67 -9.86 11.45
CA HIS A 197 15.72 -9.35 10.56
C HIS A 197 16.21 -10.50 9.70
N SER A 198 16.08 -10.39 8.38
CA SER A 198 16.54 -11.42 7.46
C SER A 198 17.27 -10.82 6.26
N PHE A 199 18.14 -11.64 5.66
CA PHE A 199 18.91 -11.29 4.46
C PHE A 199 18.82 -12.43 3.45
N ALA A 200 18.67 -12.10 2.17
CA ALA A 200 18.72 -13.10 1.11
C ALA A 200 20.10 -13.79 1.05
N SER A 201 20.12 -15.05 0.66
CA SER A 201 21.34 -15.86 0.55
C SER A 201 21.28 -16.76 -0.68
N ASP A 202 22.37 -16.84 -1.43
CA ASP A 202 22.50 -17.81 -2.53
C ASP A 202 22.60 -19.26 -2.04
N LYS A 203 23.00 -19.45 -0.78
CA LYS A 203 23.11 -20.75 -0.13
C LYS A 203 21.83 -21.04 0.66
N ALA A 204 21.20 -22.16 0.34
CA ALA A 204 20.07 -22.67 1.11
C ALA A 204 20.54 -23.21 2.47
N ASP A 205 19.89 -22.77 3.54
CA ASP A 205 19.96 -23.35 4.88
C ASP A 205 18.84 -24.40 5.02
N PRO A 206 19.17 -25.71 5.16
CA PRO A 206 18.18 -26.77 5.27
C PRO A 206 17.59 -26.90 6.68
N THR A 207 18.00 -26.05 7.64
CA THR A 207 17.44 -26.08 9.00
C THR A 207 15.94 -25.88 8.94
N GLU A 208 15.20 -26.76 9.61
CA GLU A 208 13.74 -26.75 9.67
C GLU A 208 13.28 -26.37 11.07
N ASP A 209 12.50 -25.30 11.15
CA ASP A 209 11.72 -25.00 12.33
C ASP A 209 10.41 -25.81 12.27
N PRO A 210 10.04 -26.58 13.32
CA PRO A 210 8.85 -27.41 13.30
C PRO A 210 7.53 -26.66 13.04
N ARG A 211 7.50 -25.34 13.30
CA ARG A 211 6.34 -24.49 13.10
C ARG A 211 6.50 -23.58 11.88
N PHE A 212 7.69 -23.02 11.70
CA PHE A 212 7.95 -22.02 10.65
C PHE A 212 8.59 -22.58 9.38
N GLY A 213 8.83 -23.89 9.30
CA GLY A 213 9.34 -24.54 8.10
C GLY A 213 10.84 -24.32 7.87
N VAL A 214 11.30 -24.68 6.68
CA VAL A 214 12.71 -24.63 6.30
C VAL A 214 13.17 -23.19 6.12
N VAL A 215 14.32 -22.82 6.71
CA VAL A 215 14.90 -21.48 6.57
C VAL A 215 15.09 -21.10 5.11
N GLY A 216 15.68 -21.96 4.29
CA GLY A 216 15.78 -21.75 2.85
C GLY A 216 16.89 -20.77 2.46
N LYS A 217 16.69 -20.01 1.39
CA LYS A 217 17.70 -19.12 0.77
C LYS A 217 17.79 -17.75 1.47
N GLN A 218 17.94 -17.77 2.78
CA GLN A 218 18.04 -16.57 3.62
C GLN A 218 18.79 -16.87 4.91
N THR A 219 19.27 -15.83 5.58
CA THR A 219 19.56 -15.85 7.01
C THR A 219 18.46 -15.11 7.74
N LEU A 220 18.07 -15.57 8.93
CA LEU A 220 17.02 -14.94 9.71
C LEU A 220 17.38 -14.88 11.20
N GLU A 221 17.02 -13.78 11.83
CA GLU A 221 17.11 -13.52 13.26
C GLU A 221 15.74 -13.03 13.75
N ASP A 222 15.19 -13.69 14.77
CA ASP A 222 14.07 -13.14 15.54
C ASP A 222 14.66 -12.26 16.65
N THR A 223 14.49 -10.94 16.51
CA THR A 223 15.07 -9.96 17.44
C THR A 223 14.21 -9.81 18.72
N GLY A 224 13.25 -10.70 18.93
CA GLY A 224 12.32 -10.68 20.05
C GLY A 224 10.99 -9.98 19.75
N PRO A 225 10.04 -10.05 20.70
CA PRO A 225 8.68 -9.57 20.52
C PRO A 225 8.63 -8.06 20.28
N LEU A 226 7.60 -7.63 19.53
CA LEU A 226 7.22 -6.23 19.44
C LEU A 226 6.26 -5.89 20.57
N THR A 227 6.80 -5.67 21.77
CA THR A 227 6.01 -5.36 22.98
C THR A 227 5.38 -3.97 22.92
N GLN A 228 4.36 -3.73 23.75
CA GLN A 228 3.73 -2.41 23.92
C GLN A 228 4.75 -1.29 24.18
N GLU A 229 5.80 -1.58 24.96
CA GLU A 229 6.87 -0.63 25.22
C GLU A 229 7.73 -0.38 23.98
N ARG A 230 8.13 -1.44 23.25
CA ARG A 230 8.92 -1.31 22.02
C ARG A 230 8.15 -0.55 20.92
N MET A 231 6.84 -0.75 20.82
CA MET A 231 5.97 -0.06 19.86
C MET A 231 5.94 1.47 20.01
N LYS A 232 6.26 2.02 21.19
CA LYS A 232 6.24 3.47 21.43
C LYS A 232 7.20 4.25 20.52
N ASN A 233 8.33 3.63 20.17
CA ASN A 233 9.38 4.25 19.35
C ASN A 233 9.93 3.32 18.26
N PHE A 234 9.14 2.32 17.83
CA PHE A 234 9.61 1.30 16.89
C PHE A 234 9.97 1.87 15.50
N ASP A 235 9.12 2.76 14.96
CA ASP A 235 9.31 3.32 13.63
C ASP A 235 10.55 4.24 13.55
N GLU A 236 10.60 5.28 14.39
CA GLU A 236 11.73 6.24 14.49
C GLU A 236 13.01 5.55 15.02
N GLY A 237 12.89 4.65 15.99
CA GLY A 237 14.04 4.06 16.69
C GLY A 237 14.68 2.86 16.01
N GLU A 238 13.96 2.10 15.18
CA GLU A 238 14.46 0.85 14.59
C GLU A 238 14.21 0.73 13.09
N VAL A 239 12.98 0.96 12.63
CA VAL A 239 12.59 0.72 11.22
C VAL A 239 13.25 1.72 10.27
N ILE A 240 13.06 3.02 10.53
CA ILE A 240 13.60 4.10 9.68
C ILE A 240 15.14 4.09 9.63
N PRO A 241 15.85 3.95 10.76
CA PRO A 241 17.31 3.85 10.74
C PRO A 241 17.84 2.72 9.84
N LYS A 242 17.17 1.57 9.80
CA LYS A 242 17.56 0.44 8.94
C LYS A 242 17.29 0.73 7.46
N ALA A 243 16.14 1.32 7.13
CA ALA A 243 15.85 1.75 5.76
C ALA A 243 16.87 2.80 5.28
N VAL A 244 17.21 3.77 6.13
CA VAL A 244 18.21 4.81 5.82
C VAL A 244 19.61 4.22 5.64
N ASP A 245 20.03 3.31 6.52
CA ASP A 245 21.32 2.61 6.37
C ASP A 245 21.38 1.78 5.08
N PHE A 246 20.29 1.12 4.72
CA PHE A 246 20.18 0.38 3.46
C PHE A 246 20.32 1.30 2.24
N MET A 247 19.57 2.41 2.19
CA MET A 247 19.66 3.38 1.10
C MET A 247 21.05 4.01 1.01
N LYS A 248 21.70 4.28 2.15
CA LYS A 248 23.07 4.77 2.20
C LYS A 248 24.05 3.76 1.59
N LYS A 249 23.93 2.47 1.94
CA LYS A 249 24.77 1.40 1.38
C LYS A 249 24.57 1.25 -0.13
N ALA A 250 23.33 1.34 -0.62
CA ALA A 250 23.04 1.33 -2.05
C ALA A 250 23.69 2.51 -2.77
N LYS A 251 23.55 3.73 -2.22
CA LYS A 251 24.22 4.93 -2.73
C LYS A 251 25.74 4.80 -2.75
N ASP A 252 26.34 4.30 -1.67
CA ASP A 252 27.79 4.14 -1.56
C ASP A 252 28.33 3.06 -2.54
N ALA A 253 27.47 2.12 -2.95
CA ALA A 253 27.76 1.11 -3.97
C ALA A 253 27.43 1.55 -5.41
N ASP A 254 26.87 2.76 -5.61
CA ASP A 254 26.35 3.24 -6.90
C ASP A 254 25.29 2.31 -7.52
N GLU A 255 24.44 1.74 -6.66
CA GLU A 255 23.33 0.85 -7.04
C GLU A 255 21.99 1.59 -6.88
N PRO A 256 21.05 1.49 -7.86
CA PRO A 256 19.70 1.96 -7.63
C PRO A 256 19.02 1.10 -6.56
N PHE A 257 18.21 1.70 -5.69
CA PHE A 257 17.49 0.97 -4.65
C PHE A 257 15.97 0.94 -4.86
N PHE A 258 15.35 -0.15 -4.45
CA PHE A 258 13.91 -0.26 -4.21
C PHE A 258 13.72 -0.49 -2.72
N VAL A 259 13.13 0.48 -2.03
CA VAL A 259 12.80 0.37 -0.61
C VAL A 259 11.30 0.44 -0.44
N TRP A 260 10.75 -0.58 0.22
CA TRP A 260 9.37 -0.59 0.71
C TRP A 260 9.36 -0.39 2.22
N LEU A 261 9.12 0.85 2.63
CA LEU A 261 9.07 1.30 4.02
C LEU A 261 7.62 1.31 4.51
N ASN A 262 7.26 0.31 5.29
CA ASN A 262 5.93 0.12 5.86
C ASN A 262 5.96 0.39 7.35
N THR A 263 5.83 1.65 7.77
CA THR A 263 5.81 1.97 9.20
C THR A 263 4.71 1.19 9.91
N SER A 264 4.94 0.82 11.17
CA SER A 264 3.94 0.14 11.99
C SER A 264 2.73 1.04 12.30
N ARG A 265 2.94 2.35 12.29
CA ARG A 265 1.88 3.37 12.34
C ARG A 265 1.10 3.42 11.02
N MET A 266 -0.22 3.57 11.03
CA MET A 266 -1.10 4.03 12.10
C MET A 266 -2.09 2.98 12.60
N HIS A 267 -1.80 1.69 12.42
CA HIS A 267 -2.70 0.61 12.85
C HIS A 267 -3.00 0.70 14.36
N LEU A 268 -4.20 0.28 14.75
CA LEU A 268 -4.55 0.12 16.15
C LEU A 268 -3.83 -1.10 16.78
N TYR A 269 -3.60 -1.17 18.09
CA TYR A 269 -3.73 -0.12 19.09
C TYR A 269 -2.48 0.76 19.09
N THR A 270 -2.66 2.06 18.93
CA THR A 270 -1.54 3.01 18.86
C THR A 270 -0.86 3.14 20.22
N ARG A 271 0.42 2.77 20.28
CA ARG A 271 1.29 2.97 21.45
C ARG A 271 2.23 4.14 21.18
N LEU A 272 2.14 5.20 21.98
CA LEU A 272 2.92 6.43 21.86
C LEU A 272 3.78 6.64 23.12
N ASP A 273 4.95 7.23 22.95
CA ASP A 273 5.75 7.74 24.07
C ASP A 273 5.18 9.06 24.62
N ASP A 274 5.78 9.56 25.71
CA ASP A 274 5.32 10.80 26.36
C ASP A 274 5.50 12.05 25.48
N LYS A 275 6.43 12.02 24.52
CA LYS A 275 6.65 13.13 23.57
C LYS A 275 5.46 13.27 22.63
N TRP A 276 4.95 12.15 22.12
CA TRP A 276 3.92 12.14 21.09
C TRP A 276 2.50 11.95 21.61
N ARG A 277 2.31 11.30 22.77
CA ARG A 277 1.01 10.90 23.31
C ARG A 277 -0.05 12.02 23.27
N TYR A 278 0.34 13.26 23.55
CA TYR A 278 -0.57 14.42 23.62
C TYR A 278 -0.36 15.44 22.49
N ALA A 279 0.37 15.10 21.42
CA ALA A 279 0.71 16.03 20.34
C ALA A 279 -0.54 16.66 19.67
N ALA A 280 -1.65 15.93 19.60
CA ALA A 280 -2.90 16.43 19.03
C ALA A 280 -3.84 17.14 20.01
N GLU A 281 -3.56 17.13 21.32
CA GLU A 281 -4.51 17.57 22.37
C GLU A 281 -5.00 19.02 22.15
N GLN A 282 -4.11 19.92 21.75
CA GLN A 282 -4.43 21.34 21.52
C GLN A 282 -5.36 21.58 20.32
N TYR A 283 -5.46 20.61 19.40
CA TYR A 283 -6.29 20.68 18.20
C TYR A 283 -7.60 19.91 18.38
N THR A 284 -7.57 18.81 19.13
CA THR A 284 -8.69 17.89 19.29
C THR A 284 -8.97 17.55 20.76
N SER A 285 -8.30 16.53 21.32
CA SER A 285 -8.49 16.04 22.69
C SER A 285 -7.32 15.18 23.14
N GLU A 286 -7.04 15.09 24.44
CA GLU A 286 -6.10 14.11 25.01
C GLU A 286 -6.48 12.65 24.67
N ALA A 287 -7.73 12.39 24.28
CA ALA A 287 -8.17 11.06 23.86
C ALA A 287 -7.76 10.71 22.42
N ASP A 288 -7.26 11.66 21.62
CA ASP A 288 -6.97 11.46 20.19
C ASP A 288 -5.61 10.78 19.95
N TYR A 289 -5.56 9.47 20.18
CA TYR A 289 -4.36 8.65 19.92
C TYR A 289 -3.99 8.64 18.44
N HIS A 290 -4.99 8.59 17.55
CA HIS A 290 -4.74 8.55 16.12
C HIS A 290 -4.13 9.88 15.62
N GLY A 291 -4.70 11.02 16.00
CA GLY A 291 -4.17 12.34 15.64
C GLY A 291 -2.75 12.57 16.17
N SER A 292 -2.49 12.21 17.43
CA SER A 292 -1.16 12.29 18.02
C SER A 292 -0.15 11.38 17.29
N GLY A 293 -0.56 10.17 16.90
CA GLY A 293 0.29 9.28 16.12
C GLY A 293 0.49 9.75 14.68
N MET A 294 -0.50 10.39 14.04
CA MET A 294 -0.34 11.00 12.71
C MET A 294 0.70 12.11 12.71
N LEU A 295 0.76 12.93 13.77
CA LEU A 295 1.79 13.95 13.94
C LEU A 295 3.19 13.34 14.09
N GLN A 296 3.32 12.23 14.82
CA GLN A 296 4.57 11.45 14.88
C GLN A 296 4.91 10.89 13.50
N HIS A 297 3.96 10.23 12.84
CA HIS A 297 4.17 9.60 11.55
C HIS A 297 4.61 10.63 10.49
N ASP A 298 4.00 11.81 10.45
CA ASP A 298 4.45 12.90 9.57
C ASP A 298 5.89 13.33 9.86
N HIS A 299 6.24 13.53 11.13
CA HIS A 299 7.62 13.82 11.54
C HIS A 299 8.59 12.74 11.06
N ASP A 300 8.24 11.48 11.26
CA ASP A 300 9.05 10.32 10.92
C ASP A 300 9.27 10.21 9.40
N ILE A 301 8.23 10.48 8.60
CA ILE A 301 8.38 10.59 7.13
C ILE A 301 9.30 11.76 6.77
N GLY A 302 9.23 12.87 7.51
CA GLY A 302 10.14 14.00 7.37
C GLY A 302 11.62 13.60 7.48
N LEU A 303 11.97 12.72 8.42
CA LEU A 303 13.35 12.23 8.59
C LEU A 303 13.86 11.51 7.34
N VAL A 304 13.00 10.70 6.70
CA VAL A 304 13.35 9.94 5.49
C VAL A 304 13.53 10.86 4.29
N LEU A 305 12.61 11.81 4.09
CA LEU A 305 12.69 12.78 2.99
C LEU A 305 13.90 13.73 3.15
N ASP A 306 14.18 14.14 4.38
CA ASP A 306 15.34 14.98 4.66
C ASP A 306 16.66 14.22 4.43
N PHE A 307 16.70 12.91 4.72
CA PHE A 307 17.84 12.06 4.35
C PHE A 307 18.07 12.06 2.83
N LEU A 308 17.03 11.85 2.01
CA LEU A 308 17.17 11.87 0.54
C LEU A 308 17.77 13.19 0.06
N LYS A 309 17.28 14.31 0.57
CA LYS A 309 17.77 15.66 0.24
C LYS A 309 19.21 15.88 0.68
N GLN A 310 19.54 15.57 1.93
CA GLN A 310 20.88 15.79 2.48
C GLN A 310 21.95 14.93 1.80
N ASN A 311 21.56 13.81 1.19
CA ASN A 311 22.47 12.88 0.52
C ASN A 311 22.43 12.99 -1.01
N GLY A 312 21.73 13.99 -1.57
CA GLY A 312 21.67 14.22 -3.02
C GLY A 312 20.92 13.13 -3.80
N LEU A 313 20.03 12.38 -3.15
CA LEU A 313 19.21 11.33 -3.77
C LEU A 313 17.87 11.87 -4.27
N ASP A 314 17.47 13.07 -3.84
CA ASP A 314 16.12 13.63 -4.02
C ASP A 314 15.69 13.79 -5.48
N GLU A 315 16.60 14.20 -6.37
CA GLU A 315 16.28 14.52 -7.76
C GLU A 315 16.01 13.28 -8.63
N ASN A 316 16.59 12.13 -8.29
CA ASN A 316 16.44 10.87 -9.04
C ASN A 316 15.89 9.74 -8.15
N THR A 317 14.89 10.06 -7.33
CA THR A 317 14.14 9.08 -6.54
C THR A 317 12.64 9.27 -6.76
N ILE A 318 11.96 8.21 -7.15
CA ILE A 318 10.50 8.12 -7.10
C ILE A 318 10.12 7.89 -5.64
N VAL A 319 9.38 8.83 -5.06
CA VAL A 319 8.80 8.67 -3.72
C VAL A 319 7.29 8.49 -3.85
N TRP A 320 6.76 7.37 -3.41
CA TRP A 320 5.31 7.10 -3.38
C TRP A 320 4.83 6.91 -1.94
N TYR A 321 3.86 7.71 -1.50
CA TYR A 321 3.20 7.60 -0.20
C TYR A 321 1.75 7.15 -0.35
N SER A 322 1.36 6.11 0.38
CA SER A 322 -0.02 5.59 0.41
C SER A 322 -0.30 4.78 1.69
N THR A 323 -1.37 3.98 1.69
CA THR A 323 -1.78 3.09 2.77
C THR A 323 -2.50 1.87 2.20
N ASP A 324 -2.50 0.74 2.92
CA ASP A 324 -2.91 -0.56 2.40
C ASP A 324 -4.42 -0.75 2.24
N ASN A 325 -5.24 0.01 2.97
CA ASN A 325 -6.70 -0.01 2.92
C ASN A 325 -7.29 1.28 3.49
N GLY A 326 -8.61 1.43 3.41
CA GLY A 326 -9.34 2.48 4.14
C GLY A 326 -9.18 2.34 5.66
N PRO A 327 -9.52 3.38 6.44
CA PRO A 327 -9.27 3.36 7.88
C PRO A 327 -10.19 2.40 8.62
N GLU A 328 -9.72 1.86 9.75
CA GLU A 328 -10.58 1.13 10.70
C GLU A 328 -11.36 2.12 11.57
N HIS A 329 -12.38 2.75 10.97
CA HIS A 329 -13.13 3.86 11.57
C HIS A 329 -13.86 3.46 12.86
N SER A 330 -14.29 2.20 12.97
CA SER A 330 -15.00 1.63 14.12
C SER A 330 -14.16 1.60 15.41
N SER A 331 -12.85 1.75 15.31
CA SER A 331 -11.90 1.50 16.40
C SER A 331 -11.53 2.76 17.18
N TRP A 332 -12.51 3.62 17.47
CA TRP A 332 -12.30 4.81 18.30
C TRP A 332 -11.74 4.45 19.69
N PRO A 333 -10.73 5.17 20.22
CA PRO A 333 -10.09 6.39 19.68
C PRO A 333 -8.83 6.16 18.83
N HIS A 334 -8.56 4.93 18.41
CA HIS A 334 -7.37 4.57 17.62
C HIS A 334 -7.60 4.59 16.11
N GLY A 335 -8.85 4.53 15.68
CA GLY A 335 -9.26 4.55 14.28
C GLY A 335 -9.13 5.92 13.61
N ALA A 336 -8.83 5.92 12.32
CA ALA A 336 -8.83 7.11 11.48
C ALA A 336 -10.24 7.44 10.93
N THR A 337 -10.33 8.46 10.07
CA THR A 337 -11.61 8.90 9.47
C THR A 337 -11.51 9.11 7.96
N THR A 338 -12.62 8.85 7.26
CA THR A 338 -12.77 9.01 5.81
C THR A 338 -14.11 9.71 5.52
N PRO A 339 -14.28 10.53 4.45
CA PRO A 339 -15.59 11.13 4.14
C PRO A 339 -16.49 10.14 3.39
N PHE A 340 -15.86 9.14 2.79
CA PHE A 340 -16.50 8.17 1.95
C PHE A 340 -17.21 7.13 2.82
N ARG A 341 -18.33 6.58 2.35
CA ARG A 341 -19.06 5.55 3.09
C ARG A 341 -18.19 4.32 3.34
N GLY A 342 -18.41 3.68 4.48
CA GLY A 342 -17.72 2.48 4.89
C GLY A 342 -16.32 2.75 5.42
N GLU A 343 -15.58 1.67 5.59
CA GLU A 343 -14.31 1.62 6.32
C GLU A 343 -13.55 0.35 5.92
N LYS A 344 -12.39 0.11 6.55
CA LYS A 344 -11.68 -1.17 6.48
C LYS A 344 -12.65 -2.36 6.58
N MET A 345 -12.36 -3.42 5.84
CA MET A 345 -13.20 -4.60 5.63
C MET A 345 -14.48 -4.39 4.81
N THR A 346 -14.76 -3.18 4.30
CA THR A 346 -15.88 -2.91 3.39
C THR A 346 -15.41 -2.59 1.97
N THR A 347 -16.27 -2.81 0.96
CA THR A 347 -15.98 -2.43 -0.43
C THR A 347 -16.69 -1.16 -0.89
N TYR A 348 -17.25 -0.40 0.05
CA TYR A 348 -17.60 1.00 -0.18
C TYR A 348 -16.33 1.84 -0.36
N GLU A 349 -16.46 3.05 -0.91
CA GLU A 349 -15.35 3.93 -1.22
C GLU A 349 -14.45 4.19 0.00
N GLY A 350 -15.01 4.27 1.21
CA GLY A 350 -14.25 4.47 2.45
C GLY A 350 -13.35 3.30 2.85
N GLY A 351 -13.60 2.09 2.34
CA GLY A 351 -12.76 0.92 2.60
C GLY A 351 -11.67 0.67 1.56
N VAL A 352 -11.85 1.16 0.33
CA VAL A 352 -10.96 0.84 -0.80
C VAL A 352 -10.36 2.05 -1.52
N ARG A 353 -10.91 3.26 -1.38
CA ARG A 353 -10.31 4.48 -1.93
C ARG A 353 -9.35 5.06 -0.90
N VAL A 354 -8.07 5.15 -1.26
CA VAL A 354 -7.00 5.55 -0.33
C VAL A 354 -6.21 6.73 -0.86
N ILE A 355 -5.63 7.51 0.05
CA ILE A 355 -4.69 8.57 -0.30
C ILE A 355 -3.51 7.97 -1.08
N SER A 356 -3.08 8.66 -2.13
CA SER A 356 -1.88 8.27 -2.88
C SER A 356 -1.19 9.51 -3.43
N MET A 357 0.08 9.69 -3.09
CA MET A 357 0.88 10.83 -3.53
C MET A 357 2.21 10.34 -4.05
N LEU A 358 2.65 10.87 -5.18
CA LEU A 358 3.89 10.43 -5.81
C LEU A 358 4.71 11.64 -6.27
N ARG A 359 6.01 11.59 -6.04
CA ARG A 359 6.97 12.62 -6.45
C ARG A 359 8.09 11.99 -7.24
N TRP A 360 8.42 12.58 -8.39
CA TRP A 360 9.61 12.25 -9.18
C TRP A 360 10.09 13.53 -9.88
N PRO A 361 11.02 14.28 -9.24
CA PRO A 361 11.46 15.57 -9.76
C PRO A 361 12.03 15.47 -11.18
N GLY A 362 11.72 16.46 -12.02
CA GLY A 362 12.17 16.50 -13.41
C GLY A 362 11.43 15.56 -14.37
N VAL A 363 10.64 14.61 -13.88
CA VAL A 363 9.87 13.65 -14.70
C VAL A 363 8.37 13.85 -14.55
N ILE A 364 7.88 14.07 -13.34
CA ILE A 364 6.47 14.37 -13.05
C ILE A 364 6.36 15.86 -12.70
N GLU A 365 5.39 16.54 -13.31
CA GLU A 365 5.12 17.94 -13.03
C GLU A 365 4.57 18.11 -11.60
N ALA A 366 5.13 19.08 -10.87
CA ALA A 366 4.74 19.35 -9.50
C ALA A 366 3.34 19.99 -9.40
N GLY A 367 2.61 19.67 -8.33
CA GLY A 367 1.31 20.25 -8.01
C GLY A 367 0.14 19.65 -8.78
N GLN A 368 0.35 18.53 -9.49
CA GLN A 368 -0.69 17.87 -10.28
C GLN A 368 -1.76 17.21 -9.40
N VAL A 369 -2.99 17.18 -9.92
CA VAL A 369 -4.10 16.39 -9.36
C VAL A 369 -4.67 15.54 -10.48
N LEU A 370 -4.57 14.22 -10.32
CA LEU A 370 -5.01 13.23 -11.30
C LEU A 370 -6.24 12.48 -10.76
N ASN A 371 -7.26 12.32 -11.61
CA ASN A 371 -8.56 11.75 -11.25
C ASN A 371 -8.95 10.48 -12.04
N GLY A 372 -8.13 10.04 -13.00
CA GLY A 372 -8.26 8.71 -13.60
C GLY A 372 -8.14 7.59 -12.55
N ILE A 373 -8.85 6.48 -12.79
CA ILE A 373 -8.84 5.32 -11.88
C ILE A 373 -7.42 4.75 -11.83
N GLN A 374 -6.92 4.48 -10.64
CA GLN A 374 -5.64 3.82 -10.43
C GLN A 374 -5.77 2.87 -9.24
N ALA A 375 -4.93 1.85 -9.16
CA ALA A 375 -4.92 0.92 -8.04
C ALA A 375 -3.52 0.48 -7.62
N HIS A 376 -3.41 -0.14 -6.43
CA HIS A 376 -2.15 -0.73 -5.95
C HIS A 376 -1.48 -1.65 -6.97
N GLN A 377 -2.26 -2.52 -7.63
CA GLN A 377 -1.70 -3.39 -8.65
C GLN A 377 -1.11 -2.64 -9.86
N ASP A 378 -1.55 -1.41 -10.17
CA ASP A 378 -0.97 -0.62 -11.27
C ASP A 378 0.43 -0.11 -10.93
N MET A 379 0.72 0.05 -9.64
CA MET A 379 2.02 0.51 -9.17
C MET A 379 3.10 -0.55 -9.47
N PHE A 380 2.77 -1.84 -9.43
CA PHE A 380 3.66 -2.92 -9.88
C PHE A 380 4.14 -2.66 -11.32
N THR A 381 3.19 -2.55 -12.25
CA THR A 381 3.50 -2.41 -13.69
C THR A 381 4.14 -1.06 -14.00
N SER A 382 3.70 0.01 -13.35
CA SER A 382 4.19 1.37 -13.61
C SER A 382 5.58 1.61 -13.02
N LEU A 383 5.90 1.06 -11.85
CA LEU A 383 7.25 1.14 -11.26
C LEU A 383 8.23 0.22 -11.98
N ALA A 384 7.80 -0.96 -12.43
CA ALA A 384 8.60 -1.81 -13.31
C ALA A 384 8.97 -1.09 -14.62
N ALA A 385 8.01 -0.41 -15.26
CA ALA A 385 8.27 0.41 -16.44
C ALA A 385 9.23 1.57 -16.14
N ALA A 386 9.08 2.24 -14.99
CA ALA A 386 10.02 3.30 -14.56
C ALA A 386 11.45 2.77 -14.35
N ALA A 387 11.61 1.50 -14.01
CA ALA A 387 12.88 0.79 -13.90
C ALA A 387 13.40 0.22 -15.24
N GLY A 388 12.67 0.44 -16.34
CA GLY A 388 13.01 -0.03 -17.69
C GLY A 388 12.52 -1.45 -18.03
N VAL A 389 11.52 -1.97 -17.31
CA VAL A 389 10.89 -3.28 -17.56
C VAL A 389 9.46 -3.07 -18.07
N ASP A 390 9.33 -2.74 -19.35
CA ASP A 390 8.05 -2.33 -19.97
C ASP A 390 7.06 -3.49 -20.19
N ASP A 391 7.55 -4.73 -20.30
CA ASP A 391 6.77 -5.93 -20.64
C ASP A 391 6.59 -6.90 -19.45
N VAL A 392 6.70 -6.39 -18.22
CA VAL A 392 6.62 -7.17 -16.97
C VAL A 392 5.38 -8.09 -16.89
N ALA A 393 4.24 -7.66 -17.43
CA ALA A 393 3.02 -8.47 -17.44
C ALA A 393 3.16 -9.74 -18.30
N GLU A 394 3.85 -9.66 -19.44
CA GLU A 394 4.12 -10.82 -20.29
C GLU A 394 5.22 -11.70 -19.69
N GLN A 395 6.28 -11.09 -19.12
CA GLN A 395 7.32 -11.84 -18.40
C GLN A 395 6.72 -12.70 -17.29
N MET A 396 5.81 -12.18 -16.46
CA MET A 396 5.20 -12.95 -15.38
C MET A 396 4.27 -14.08 -15.86
N LYS A 397 3.62 -13.91 -17.02
CA LYS A 397 2.86 -15.01 -17.66
C LYS A 397 3.78 -16.13 -18.13
N GLU A 398 4.98 -15.80 -18.59
CA GLU A 398 5.94 -16.78 -19.08
C GLU A 398 6.72 -17.46 -17.95
N GLU A 399 7.25 -16.68 -17.01
CA GLU A 399 8.16 -17.13 -15.95
C GLU A 399 7.42 -17.72 -14.76
N LYS A 400 6.38 -17.05 -14.28
CA LYS A 400 5.60 -17.45 -13.09
C LYS A 400 4.31 -18.18 -13.44
N LYS A 401 3.91 -18.21 -14.72
CA LYS A 401 2.60 -18.70 -15.18
C LYS A 401 1.45 -17.98 -14.47
N GLN A 402 1.61 -16.67 -14.26
CA GLN A 402 0.67 -15.83 -13.53
C GLN A 402 0.29 -14.59 -14.34
N TYR A 403 -0.98 -14.18 -14.25
CA TYR A 403 -1.51 -13.01 -14.93
C TYR A 403 -1.34 -11.76 -14.06
N ILE A 404 -0.92 -10.64 -14.65
CA ILE A 404 -0.80 -9.34 -13.97
C ILE A 404 -2.03 -8.48 -14.29
N ASP A 405 -2.76 -8.06 -13.25
CA ASP A 405 -3.95 -7.21 -13.38
C ASP A 405 -3.62 -5.71 -13.44
N GLY A 406 -2.41 -5.35 -13.00
CA GLY A 406 -1.87 -4.00 -13.04
C GLY A 406 -1.64 -3.48 -14.45
N VAL A 407 -2.02 -2.23 -14.70
CA VAL A 407 -1.73 -1.53 -15.97
C VAL A 407 -0.64 -0.47 -15.79
N ASN A 408 0.07 -0.14 -16.86
CA ASN A 408 1.08 0.91 -16.83
C ASN A 408 0.43 2.30 -16.93
N ASN A 409 0.48 3.06 -15.84
CA ASN A 409 0.02 4.44 -15.73
C ASN A 409 1.15 5.48 -15.79
N LEU A 410 2.42 5.07 -15.98
CA LEU A 410 3.53 6.02 -16.08
C LEU A 410 3.32 7.11 -17.16
N PRO A 411 2.83 6.80 -18.38
CA PRO A 411 2.51 7.85 -19.36
C PRO A 411 1.43 8.83 -18.88
N TYR A 412 0.47 8.37 -18.08
CA TYR A 412 -0.56 9.23 -17.48
C TYR A 412 0.04 10.15 -16.41
N TRP A 413 0.96 9.64 -15.58
CA TRP A 413 1.66 10.44 -14.57
C TRP A 413 2.54 11.54 -15.18
N LYS A 414 3.15 11.25 -16.33
CA LYS A 414 4.00 12.20 -17.08
C LYS A 414 3.20 13.23 -17.90
N GLY A 415 1.88 13.11 -17.96
CA GLY A 415 1.03 13.93 -18.82
C GLY A 415 1.12 13.60 -20.33
N GLU A 416 1.76 12.48 -20.68
CA GLU A 416 1.84 11.97 -22.06
C GLU A 416 0.53 11.32 -22.52
N ARG A 417 -0.33 10.97 -21.57
CA ARG A 417 -1.70 10.51 -21.79
C ARG A 417 -2.66 11.32 -20.92
N GLU A 418 -3.80 11.71 -21.50
CA GLU A 418 -4.82 12.49 -20.78
C GLU A 418 -5.60 11.66 -19.74
N GLN A 419 -5.77 10.36 -20.00
CA GLN A 419 -6.56 9.46 -19.17
C GLN A 419 -5.71 8.33 -18.61
N SER A 420 -6.10 7.80 -17.45
CA SER A 420 -5.53 6.56 -16.91
C SER A 420 -5.67 5.42 -17.92
N ALA A 421 -4.70 4.49 -17.91
CA ALA A 421 -4.81 3.23 -18.63
C ALA A 421 -5.89 2.29 -18.03
N ARG A 422 -6.33 2.56 -16.79
CA ARG A 422 -7.39 1.81 -16.10
C ARG A 422 -8.72 2.54 -16.23
N ASP A 423 -9.71 1.85 -16.76
CA ASP A 423 -11.09 2.32 -16.92
C ASP A 423 -12.10 1.58 -16.03
N HIS A 424 -11.67 0.48 -15.38
CA HIS A 424 -12.47 -0.28 -14.44
C HIS A 424 -11.63 -0.92 -13.32
N ILE A 425 -12.29 -1.28 -12.21
CA ILE A 425 -11.71 -2.01 -11.09
C ILE A 425 -12.75 -2.94 -10.46
N PHE A 426 -12.30 -4.14 -10.08
CA PHE A 426 -13.08 -5.12 -9.35
C PHE A 426 -12.78 -5.01 -7.85
N HIS A 427 -13.83 -5.08 -7.02
CA HIS A 427 -13.71 -5.04 -5.57
C HIS A 427 -14.12 -6.38 -4.99
N TYR A 428 -13.16 -7.04 -4.34
CA TYR A 428 -13.36 -8.29 -3.65
C TYR A 428 -13.44 -8.05 -2.13
N TYR A 429 -14.38 -8.70 -1.47
CA TYR A 429 -14.30 -8.98 -0.05
C TYR A 429 -13.91 -10.45 0.12
N GLU A 430 -12.72 -10.68 0.69
CA GLU A 430 -12.07 -11.99 0.67
C GLU A 430 -12.05 -12.55 -0.77
N SER A 431 -12.68 -13.71 -1.02
CA SER A 431 -12.78 -14.32 -2.35
C SER A 431 -14.08 -14.01 -3.09
N LYS A 432 -14.93 -13.12 -2.56
CA LYS A 432 -16.24 -12.77 -3.14
C LYS A 432 -16.13 -11.44 -3.89
N LEU A 433 -16.41 -11.44 -5.19
CA LEU A 433 -16.55 -10.20 -5.98
C LEU A 433 -17.82 -9.48 -5.53
N THR A 434 -17.67 -8.38 -4.78
CA THR A 434 -18.80 -7.66 -4.19
C THR A 434 -19.21 -6.43 -5.00
N ALA A 435 -18.27 -5.80 -5.71
CA ALA A 435 -18.58 -4.62 -6.53
C ALA A 435 -17.66 -4.48 -7.76
N VAL A 436 -18.12 -3.74 -8.76
CA VAL A 436 -17.30 -3.27 -9.90
C VAL A 436 -17.48 -1.77 -10.04
N ARG A 437 -16.38 -1.03 -10.21
CA ARG A 437 -16.42 0.33 -10.76
C ARG A 437 -15.97 0.31 -12.22
N MET A 438 -16.77 0.91 -13.11
CA MET A 438 -16.47 1.11 -14.53
C MET A 438 -16.73 2.58 -14.89
N GLY A 439 -15.67 3.30 -15.20
CA GLY A 439 -15.69 4.76 -15.35
C GLY A 439 -16.23 5.43 -14.07
N PRO A 440 -17.25 6.30 -14.15
CA PRO A 440 -17.84 6.94 -12.99
C PRO A 440 -18.86 6.05 -12.26
N TRP A 441 -19.20 4.87 -12.78
CA TRP A 441 -20.30 4.06 -12.24
C TRP A 441 -19.77 2.93 -11.36
N LYS A 442 -20.34 2.75 -10.18
CA LYS A 442 -20.02 1.64 -9.28
C LYS A 442 -21.26 0.84 -8.94
N PHE A 443 -21.17 -0.47 -9.08
CA PHE A 443 -22.24 -1.44 -8.88
C PHE A 443 -21.87 -2.39 -7.75
N HIS A 444 -22.69 -2.48 -6.71
CA HIS A 444 -22.52 -3.42 -5.60
C HIS A 444 -23.49 -4.59 -5.74
N PHE A 445 -22.97 -5.79 -6.00
CA PHE A 445 -23.74 -7.04 -6.03
C PHE A 445 -23.98 -7.61 -4.64
N SER A 446 -23.10 -7.27 -3.70
CA SER A 446 -23.24 -7.58 -2.28
C SER A 446 -22.71 -6.40 -1.47
N THR A 447 -23.27 -6.19 -0.28
CA THR A 447 -22.88 -5.08 0.60
C THR A 447 -22.48 -5.61 1.97
N LYS A 448 -21.52 -4.96 2.60
CA LYS A 448 -21.12 -5.18 4.00
C LYS A 448 -21.01 -3.79 4.62
N GLU A 449 -21.87 -3.49 5.59
CA GLU A 449 -22.12 -2.10 5.99
C GLU A 449 -20.96 -1.46 6.76
N ASP A 450 -20.34 -2.23 7.65
CA ASP A 450 -19.26 -1.79 8.54
C ASP A 450 -18.25 -2.94 8.72
N TYR A 451 -17.23 -2.74 9.56
CA TYR A 451 -16.19 -3.73 9.83
C TYR A 451 -16.73 -5.08 10.33
N TYR A 452 -17.82 -5.11 11.10
CA TYR A 452 -18.35 -6.31 11.77
C TYR A 452 -19.63 -6.86 11.12
N ALA A 453 -20.22 -6.13 10.17
CA ALA A 453 -21.42 -6.55 9.46
C ALA A 453 -21.18 -7.82 8.62
N ASN A 454 -22.26 -8.56 8.36
CA ASN A 454 -22.25 -9.67 7.41
C ASN A 454 -22.23 -9.15 5.96
N VAL A 455 -21.71 -9.98 5.04
CA VAL A 455 -21.89 -9.76 3.60
C VAL A 455 -23.32 -10.14 3.22
N VAL A 456 -24.07 -9.19 2.66
CA VAL A 456 -25.45 -9.35 2.25
C VAL A 456 -25.55 -9.32 0.72
N PRO A 457 -25.95 -10.41 0.05
CA PRO A 457 -26.10 -10.45 -1.40
C PRO A 457 -27.34 -9.68 -1.86
N ARG A 458 -27.32 -9.19 -3.10
CA ARG A 458 -28.41 -8.42 -3.70
C ARG A 458 -28.89 -9.01 -5.01
N THR A 459 -30.20 -9.07 -5.20
CA THR A 459 -30.81 -9.39 -6.51
C THR A 459 -30.68 -8.23 -7.49
N VAL A 460 -30.83 -6.99 -7.01
CA VAL A 460 -30.62 -5.77 -7.78
C VAL A 460 -29.42 -5.03 -7.18
N PRO A 461 -28.35 -4.78 -7.96
CA PRO A 461 -27.18 -4.08 -7.44
C PRO A 461 -27.51 -2.68 -6.94
N LEU A 462 -26.82 -2.20 -5.90
CA LEU A 462 -26.79 -0.76 -5.64
C LEU A 462 -25.91 -0.11 -6.71
N VAL A 463 -26.36 0.99 -7.28
CA VAL A 463 -25.65 1.70 -8.35
C VAL A 463 -25.43 3.14 -7.95
N PHE A 464 -24.18 3.57 -8.02
CA PHE A 464 -23.78 4.94 -7.74
C PHE A 464 -23.03 5.52 -8.93
N ASN A 465 -23.24 6.80 -9.21
CA ASN A 465 -22.30 7.58 -10.02
C ASN A 465 -21.34 8.30 -9.07
N ILE A 466 -20.12 7.81 -8.97
CA ILE A 466 -19.08 8.23 -8.02
C ILE A 466 -18.60 9.67 -8.25
N ARG A 467 -18.91 10.27 -9.41
CA ARG A 467 -18.68 11.70 -9.64
C ARG A 467 -19.82 12.58 -9.14
N MET A 468 -21.05 12.09 -9.19
CA MET A 468 -22.22 12.79 -8.66
C MET A 468 -22.36 12.59 -7.15
N ASP A 469 -21.96 11.44 -6.65
CA ASP A 469 -22.05 11.02 -5.25
C ASP A 469 -20.82 10.16 -4.89
N PRO A 470 -19.67 10.78 -4.60
CA PRO A 470 -18.48 10.04 -4.18
C PRO A 470 -18.62 9.36 -2.82
N PHE A 471 -19.68 9.70 -2.06
CA PHE A 471 -19.92 9.19 -0.72
C PHE A 471 -20.86 7.99 -0.70
N GLU A 472 -21.43 7.57 -1.84
CA GLU A 472 -22.38 6.45 -1.93
C GLU A 472 -23.57 6.62 -0.96
N SER A 473 -24.05 7.85 -0.88
CA SER A 473 -25.05 8.32 0.10
C SER A 473 -26.49 8.20 -0.40
N TYR A 474 -26.72 8.20 -1.72
CA TYR A 474 -28.07 8.11 -2.30
C TYR A 474 -28.49 6.64 -2.56
N ASP A 475 -28.66 5.86 -1.49
CA ASP A 475 -28.96 4.42 -1.55
C ASP A 475 -30.45 4.06 -1.32
N SER A 476 -31.33 5.06 -1.27
CA SER A 476 -32.78 4.83 -1.16
C SER A 476 -33.33 4.14 -2.41
N SER A 477 -34.40 3.36 -2.25
CA SER A 477 -35.04 2.65 -3.38
C SER A 477 -35.50 3.59 -4.51
N ASP A 478 -35.90 4.83 -4.17
CA ASP A 478 -36.24 5.87 -5.14
C ASP A 478 -35.01 6.37 -5.91
N ALA A 479 -33.88 6.54 -5.22
CA ALA A 479 -32.63 7.02 -5.81
C ALA A 479 -32.00 5.96 -6.73
N TYR A 480 -31.61 4.79 -6.21
CA TYR A 480 -30.89 3.80 -7.02
C TYR A 480 -31.82 3.00 -7.94
N GLY A 481 -33.09 2.80 -7.56
CA GLY A 481 -34.03 1.99 -8.35
C GLY A 481 -34.34 2.59 -9.71
N HIS A 482 -34.64 3.89 -9.75
CA HIS A 482 -34.80 4.63 -11.00
C HIS A 482 -33.49 4.74 -11.78
N LEU A 483 -32.37 4.92 -11.08
CA LEU A 483 -31.06 5.01 -11.71
C LEU A 483 -30.69 3.71 -12.44
N MET A 484 -30.84 2.56 -11.78
CA MET A 484 -30.56 1.24 -12.36
C MET A 484 -31.39 0.99 -13.63
N GLN A 485 -32.67 1.36 -13.66
CA GLN A 485 -33.47 1.23 -14.88
C GLN A 485 -32.92 2.09 -16.02
N LYS A 486 -32.51 3.34 -15.72
CA LYS A 486 -31.93 4.28 -16.70
C LYS A 486 -30.54 3.89 -17.18
N VAL A 487 -29.75 3.22 -16.36
CA VAL A 487 -28.35 2.84 -16.68
C VAL A 487 -28.17 1.35 -16.94
N SER A 488 -29.26 0.62 -17.17
CA SER A 488 -29.23 -0.81 -17.51
C SER A 488 -28.38 -1.15 -18.74
N TRP A 489 -28.15 -0.18 -19.63
CA TRP A 489 -27.22 -0.30 -20.76
C TRP A 489 -25.74 -0.54 -20.35
N LEU A 490 -25.37 -0.29 -19.08
CA LEU A 490 -24.05 -0.61 -18.53
C LEU A 490 -23.89 -2.09 -18.16
N ILE A 491 -24.98 -2.86 -18.03
CA ILE A 491 -24.93 -4.26 -17.57
C ILE A 491 -24.16 -5.13 -18.57
N GLN A 492 -24.40 -4.96 -19.88
CA GLN A 492 -23.74 -5.80 -20.90
C GLN A 492 -22.22 -5.53 -20.98
N PRO A 493 -21.74 -4.26 -21.10
CA PRO A 493 -20.31 -3.99 -21.05
C PRO A 493 -19.64 -4.44 -19.75
N MET A 494 -20.32 -4.28 -18.60
CA MET A 494 -19.81 -4.81 -17.33
C MET A 494 -19.70 -6.33 -17.34
N GLY A 495 -20.69 -7.02 -17.92
CA GLY A 495 -20.67 -8.46 -18.11
C GLY A 495 -19.49 -8.92 -18.95
N GLU A 496 -19.13 -8.19 -20.02
CA GLU A 496 -17.93 -8.48 -20.82
C GLU A 496 -16.64 -8.34 -20.01
N GLN A 497 -16.49 -7.26 -19.23
CA GLN A 497 -15.32 -7.05 -18.37
C GLN A 497 -15.21 -8.14 -17.29
N MET A 498 -16.33 -8.48 -16.64
CA MET A 498 -16.37 -9.56 -15.65
C MET A 498 -16.03 -10.92 -16.27
N ALA A 499 -16.59 -11.22 -17.45
CA ALA A 499 -16.30 -12.47 -18.15
C ALA A 499 -14.82 -12.58 -18.54
N ALA A 500 -14.22 -11.50 -19.04
CA ALA A 500 -12.79 -11.46 -19.35
C ALA A 500 -11.92 -11.69 -18.11
N HIS A 501 -12.26 -11.05 -16.98
CA HIS A 501 -11.56 -11.26 -15.72
C HIS A 501 -11.69 -12.72 -15.23
N LEU A 502 -12.90 -13.28 -15.22
CA LEU A 502 -13.11 -14.68 -14.82
C LEU A 502 -12.42 -15.67 -15.75
N GLN A 503 -12.42 -15.41 -17.06
CA GLN A 503 -11.69 -16.21 -18.04
C GLN A 503 -10.18 -16.18 -17.76
N SER A 504 -9.63 -15.01 -17.43
CA SER A 504 -8.21 -14.90 -17.06
C SER A 504 -7.86 -15.63 -15.76
N LEU A 505 -8.81 -15.79 -14.82
CA LEU A 505 -8.63 -16.64 -13.64
C LEU A 505 -8.72 -18.13 -13.97
N ALA A 506 -9.47 -18.51 -15.01
CA ALA A 506 -9.50 -19.90 -15.47
C ALA A 506 -8.21 -20.28 -16.23
N GLU A 507 -7.68 -19.36 -17.03
CA GLU A 507 -6.43 -19.56 -17.79
C GLU A 507 -5.19 -19.48 -16.91
N TYR A 508 -5.19 -18.57 -15.93
CA TYR A 508 -4.13 -18.37 -14.95
C TYR A 508 -4.72 -18.49 -13.53
N PRO A 509 -4.86 -19.74 -13.03
CA PRO A 509 -5.52 -20.00 -11.76
C PRO A 509 -4.78 -19.37 -10.58
N PRO A 510 -5.50 -19.06 -9.48
CA PRO A 510 -4.90 -18.64 -8.23
C PRO A 510 -3.79 -19.60 -7.78
N VAL A 511 -2.70 -19.04 -7.29
CA VAL A 511 -1.54 -19.77 -6.74
C VAL A 511 -1.95 -20.63 -5.55
N GLN A 512 -2.90 -20.13 -4.75
CA GLN A 512 -3.51 -20.87 -3.63
C GLN A 512 -4.93 -20.33 -3.38
N GLY A 513 -5.71 -21.06 -2.59
CA GLY A 513 -6.99 -20.56 -2.07
C GLY A 513 -6.80 -19.61 -0.88
N GLY A 514 -7.66 -18.61 -0.74
CA GLY A 514 -7.70 -17.75 0.45
C GLY A 514 -8.37 -18.42 1.65
N LYS A 515 -8.09 -17.88 2.84
CA LYS A 515 -8.90 -18.16 4.04
C LYS A 515 -10.17 -17.30 4.04
N SER A 516 -11.10 -17.65 4.91
CA SER A 516 -12.29 -16.85 5.20
C SER A 516 -12.50 -16.72 6.71
N PHE A 517 -12.93 -15.55 7.16
CA PHE A 517 -13.42 -15.34 8.52
C PHE A 517 -14.83 -15.87 8.73
N ASP A 518 -15.54 -16.22 7.65
CA ASP A 518 -16.87 -16.83 7.71
C ASP A 518 -16.76 -18.30 8.12
N MET A 519 -16.95 -18.56 9.42
CA MET A 519 -16.91 -19.90 9.99
C MET A 519 -18.27 -20.62 9.93
N SER A 520 -19.30 -20.02 9.32
CA SER A 520 -20.68 -20.56 9.36
C SER A 520 -20.82 -21.94 8.71
N ASN A 521 -19.95 -22.26 7.75
CA ASN A 521 -19.96 -23.52 7.00
C ASN A 521 -18.77 -24.43 7.31
N VAL A 522 -18.02 -24.19 8.39
CA VAL A 522 -16.74 -24.89 8.67
C VAL A 522 -16.87 -26.42 8.65
N VAL A 523 -17.95 -26.98 9.21
CA VAL A 523 -18.19 -28.42 9.21
C VAL A 523 -18.46 -28.93 7.79
N GLN A 524 -19.28 -28.22 7.03
CA GLN A 524 -19.63 -28.60 5.66
C GLN A 524 -18.41 -28.51 4.73
N GLU A 525 -17.59 -27.48 4.88
CA GLU A 525 -16.35 -27.31 4.12
C GLU A 525 -15.33 -28.40 4.46
N PHE A 526 -15.17 -28.74 5.74
CA PHE A 526 -14.32 -29.84 6.16
C PHE A 526 -14.78 -31.16 5.54
N ILE A 527 -16.08 -31.46 5.60
CA ILE A 527 -16.66 -32.67 4.99
C ILE A 527 -16.42 -32.66 3.47
N ASN A 528 -16.70 -31.55 2.78
CA ASN A 528 -16.51 -31.43 1.32
C ASN A 528 -15.05 -31.66 0.91
N LYS A 529 -14.09 -31.09 1.64
CA LYS A 529 -12.65 -31.30 1.40
C LYS A 529 -12.22 -32.75 1.67
N SER A 530 -12.82 -33.42 2.67
CA SER A 530 -12.48 -34.82 2.97
C SER A 530 -13.06 -35.84 1.97
N MET A 531 -14.02 -35.42 1.15
CA MET A 531 -14.67 -36.25 0.12
C MET A 531 -14.13 -36.05 -1.30
N GLN A 532 -13.28 -35.03 -1.52
CA GLN A 532 -12.56 -34.79 -2.76
C GLN A 532 -11.16 -35.40 -2.68
#